data_AF-A0A1F8QW46-F1
#
_entry.id   AF-A0A1F8QW46-F1
#
_cell.length_a   1.000
_cell.length_b   1.000
_cell.length_c   1.000
_cell.angle_alpha   90.00
_cell.angle_beta   90.00
_cell.angle_gamma   90.00
#
_symmetry.space_group_name_H-M   'P 1'
#
loop_
_entity.id
_entity.type
_entity.pdbx_description
1 polymer ?
#
loop_
_entity_poly.entity_id
_entity_poly.type
_entity_poly.pdbx_seq_one_letter_code
_entity_poly.pdbx_strand_id
1 'polypeptide(L)'
;MGAHTLFLADNYRENFLRTIRDLELPENPSLYVHAPARLDPGMAPPGEDTIIAIVPTGHLGKSDEQDWEEIRDRARQEVFRRLATLGITDLEKHLKFELTYTPPIWRKRYNLMKGSTHGLSHNLTQLGYFRPANRHPRYHNLYFVGASTHPGTGVPTALVSARLAAQRIMEDLN
;
A
#
# COMPACT_ATOMS: atom_id res chain seq x y z
N MET A 1 -20.82 8.44 3.89
CA MET A 1 -19.47 8.77 4.43
C MET A 1 -18.82 9.81 3.54
N GLY A 2 -17.75 10.49 3.99
CA GLY A 2 -16.98 11.41 3.13
C GLY A 2 -16.16 10.68 2.07
N ALA A 3 -15.53 11.40 1.14
CA ALA A 3 -14.68 10.78 0.11
C ALA A 3 -13.52 9.96 0.70
N HIS A 4 -12.90 10.48 1.76
CA HIS A 4 -11.79 9.86 2.46
C HIS A 4 -12.18 9.66 3.93
N THR A 5 -12.12 8.42 4.40
CA THR A 5 -12.46 8.06 5.79
C THR A 5 -11.35 7.22 6.39
N LEU A 6 -10.83 7.63 7.55
CA LEU A 6 -9.80 6.90 8.30
C LEU A 6 -10.40 6.42 9.62
N PHE A 7 -10.37 5.11 9.85
CA PHE A 7 -10.68 4.49 11.13
C PHE A 7 -9.38 4.25 11.87
N LEU A 8 -9.23 4.86 13.04
CA LEU A 8 -8.09 4.65 13.90
C LEU A 8 -8.42 3.59 14.95
N ALA A 9 -7.47 2.71 15.21
CA ALA A 9 -7.54 1.79 16.33
C ALA A 9 -7.26 2.54 17.65
N ASP A 10 -7.93 2.14 18.73
CA ASP A 10 -7.75 2.75 20.05
C ASP A 10 -6.29 2.62 20.53
N ASN A 11 -5.72 1.41 20.40
CA ASN A 11 -4.30 1.15 20.64
C ASN A 11 -3.50 1.16 19.33
N TYR A 12 -3.30 2.37 18.78
CA TYR A 12 -2.57 2.58 17.53
C TYR A 12 -1.15 2.01 17.55
N ARG A 13 -0.43 2.15 18.68
CA ARG A 13 0.97 1.68 18.80
C ARG A 13 1.06 0.16 18.71
N GLU A 14 0.21 -0.56 19.43
CA GLU A 14 0.19 -2.02 19.36
C GLU A 14 -0.20 -2.52 17.98
N ASN A 15 -1.21 -1.88 17.37
CA ASN A 15 -1.61 -2.13 15.98
C ASN A 15 -0.41 -2.08 15.04
N PHE A 16 0.34 -0.98 15.10
CA PHE A 16 1.52 -0.79 14.28
C PHE A 16 2.57 -1.86 14.54
N LEU A 17 2.89 -2.14 15.80
CA LEU A 17 3.90 -3.14 16.18
C LEU A 17 3.55 -4.55 15.70
N ARG A 18 2.30 -4.99 15.86
CA ARG A 18 1.84 -6.30 15.35
C ARG A 18 2.04 -6.41 13.84
N THR A 19 1.71 -5.36 13.11
CA THR A 19 1.88 -5.32 11.65
C THR A 19 3.35 -5.35 11.25
N ILE A 20 4.20 -4.51 11.83
CA ILE A 20 5.59 -4.35 11.35
C ILE A 20 6.58 -5.37 11.92
N ARG A 21 6.33 -5.86 13.14
CA ARG A 21 7.25 -6.74 13.88
C ARG A 21 6.79 -8.18 13.80
N ASP A 22 5.52 -8.42 14.11
CA ASP A 22 4.97 -9.77 14.22
C ASP A 22 4.36 -10.25 12.88
N LEU A 23 4.22 -9.33 11.89
CA LEU A 23 3.70 -9.58 10.55
C LEU A 23 2.25 -10.08 10.53
N GLU A 24 1.47 -9.68 11.53
CA GLU A 24 0.08 -10.10 11.71
C GLU A 24 -0.90 -8.98 11.35
N LEU A 25 -2.16 -9.39 11.13
CA LEU A 25 -3.31 -8.47 11.13
C LEU A 25 -3.76 -8.25 12.59
N PRO A 26 -3.75 -7.00 13.10
CA PRO A 26 -4.29 -6.69 14.43
C PRO A 26 -5.78 -7.04 14.53
N GLU A 27 -6.28 -7.35 15.74
CA GLU A 27 -7.69 -7.67 15.96
C GLU A 27 -8.64 -6.51 15.63
N ASN A 28 -8.23 -5.27 15.92
CA ASN A 28 -8.98 -4.06 15.62
C ASN A 28 -8.11 -3.14 14.75
N PRO A 29 -7.91 -3.45 13.46
CA PRO A 29 -6.99 -2.73 12.61
C PRO A 29 -7.44 -1.28 12.42
N SER A 30 -6.46 -0.37 12.34
CA SER A 30 -6.71 0.93 11.69
C SER A 30 -6.90 0.66 10.20
N LEU A 31 -7.89 1.26 9.56
CA LEU A 31 -8.12 1.08 8.13
C LEU A 31 -8.59 2.36 7.47
N TYR A 32 -8.32 2.45 6.18
CA TYR A 32 -8.69 3.59 5.36
C TYR A 32 -9.70 3.16 4.31
N VAL A 33 -10.74 3.97 4.10
CA VAL A 33 -11.75 3.77 3.08
C VAL A 33 -11.82 5.00 2.18
N HIS A 34 -11.80 4.76 0.88
CA HIS A 34 -11.97 5.77 -0.16
C HIS A 34 -13.23 5.48 -0.96
N ALA A 35 -14.10 6.47 -1.06
CA ALA A 35 -15.32 6.48 -1.88
C ALA A 35 -15.17 7.52 -3.00
N PRO A 36 -14.43 7.20 -4.09
CA PRO A 36 -14.10 8.15 -5.16
C PRO A 36 -15.31 8.78 -5.85
N ALA A 37 -16.46 8.08 -5.91
CA ALA A 37 -17.68 8.60 -6.53
C ALA A 37 -18.22 9.87 -5.85
N ARG A 38 -17.74 10.18 -4.63
CA ARG A 38 -18.05 11.43 -3.91
C ARG A 38 -17.32 12.65 -4.46
N LEU A 39 -16.21 12.43 -5.17
CA LEU A 39 -15.41 13.49 -5.80
C LEU A 39 -15.64 13.53 -7.31
N ASP A 40 -15.78 12.35 -7.92
CA ASP A 40 -15.96 12.21 -9.37
C ASP A 40 -17.06 11.17 -9.65
N PRO A 41 -18.26 11.60 -10.09
CA PRO A 41 -19.35 10.71 -10.44
C PRO A 41 -18.99 9.66 -11.51
N GLY A 42 -17.96 9.88 -12.33
CA GLY A 42 -17.47 8.91 -13.31
C GLY A 42 -16.79 7.67 -12.70
N MET A 43 -16.55 7.68 -11.39
CA MET A 43 -15.90 6.57 -10.67
C MET A 43 -16.87 5.44 -10.28
N ALA A 44 -18.16 5.57 -10.58
CA ALA A 44 -19.14 4.50 -10.42
C ALA A 44 -20.28 4.66 -11.45
N PRO A 45 -21.01 3.58 -11.80
CA PRO A 45 -22.23 3.70 -12.58
C PRO A 45 -23.30 4.55 -11.86
N PRO A 46 -24.27 5.13 -12.60
CA PRO A 46 -25.36 5.90 -11.98
C PRO A 46 -26.13 5.11 -10.93
N GLY A 47 -26.25 5.68 -9.72
CA GLY A 47 -26.92 5.04 -8.58
C GLY A 47 -26.08 3.98 -7.85
N GLU A 48 -24.82 3.79 -8.24
CA GLU A 48 -23.89 2.86 -7.60
C GLU A 48 -22.75 3.62 -6.89
N ASP A 49 -21.85 2.87 -6.24
CA ASP A 49 -20.66 3.42 -5.59
C ASP A 49 -19.46 2.50 -5.83
N THR A 50 -18.25 3.06 -5.78
CA THR A 50 -17.00 2.31 -5.77
C THR A 50 -16.35 2.55 -4.43
N ILE A 51 -16.06 1.48 -3.69
CA ILE A 51 -15.41 1.56 -2.37
C ILE A 51 -14.06 0.86 -2.44
N ILE A 52 -13.01 1.58 -2.03
CA ILE A 52 -11.65 1.04 -1.91
C ILE A 52 -11.29 1.05 -0.44
N ALA A 53 -11.06 -0.13 0.13
CA ALA A 53 -10.60 -0.28 1.51
C ALA A 53 -9.13 -0.72 1.56
N ILE A 54 -8.35 -0.07 2.41
CA ILE A 54 -6.94 -0.38 2.65
C ILE A 54 -6.79 -0.75 4.12
N VAL A 55 -6.43 -2.01 4.36
CA VAL A 55 -6.12 -2.54 5.69
C VAL A 55 -4.61 -2.81 5.76
N PRO A 56 -3.86 -2.11 6.62
CA PRO A 56 -2.46 -2.40 6.87
C PRO A 56 -2.29 -3.83 7.38
N THR A 57 -1.38 -4.57 6.75
CA THR A 57 -1.03 -5.95 7.10
C THR A 57 0.50 -6.11 7.10
N GLY A 58 0.98 -7.16 7.76
CA GLY A 58 2.40 -7.52 7.70
C GLY A 58 2.86 -7.76 6.26
N HIS A 59 4.12 -7.45 5.95
CA HIS A 59 4.68 -7.88 4.68
C HIS A 59 4.89 -9.40 4.67
N LEU A 60 5.21 -9.99 3.51
CA LEU A 60 5.56 -11.41 3.44
C LEU A 60 6.77 -11.73 4.33
N GLY A 61 6.61 -12.72 5.21
CA GLY A 61 7.69 -13.27 6.03
C GLY A 61 8.76 -13.99 5.22
N LYS A 62 9.74 -14.57 5.92
CA LYS A 62 10.74 -15.48 5.31
C LYS A 62 10.20 -16.90 5.15
N SER A 63 9.20 -17.26 5.95
CA SER A 63 8.44 -18.51 5.93
C SER A 63 7.08 -18.29 5.25
N ASP A 64 6.51 -19.34 4.68
CA ASP A 64 5.12 -19.36 4.17
C ASP A 64 4.10 -19.63 5.31
N GLU A 65 4.39 -19.16 6.54
CA GLU A 65 3.56 -19.39 7.73
C GLU A 65 2.28 -18.53 7.75
N GLN A 66 2.21 -17.48 6.93
CA GLN A 66 1.05 -16.58 6.87
C GLN A 66 -0.03 -17.17 5.95
N ASP A 67 -1.18 -17.52 6.52
CA ASP A 67 -2.39 -17.82 5.74
C ASP A 67 -3.00 -16.52 5.21
N TRP A 68 -2.68 -16.20 3.95
CA TRP A 68 -3.16 -14.99 3.31
C TRP A 68 -4.63 -15.04 2.89
N GLU A 69 -5.25 -16.22 2.81
CA GLU A 69 -6.69 -16.33 2.57
C GLU A 69 -7.45 -16.00 3.86
N GLU A 70 -7.00 -16.55 4.99
CA GLU A 70 -7.58 -16.22 6.31
C GLU A 70 -7.40 -14.73 6.66
N ILE A 71 -6.18 -14.20 6.47
CA ILE A 71 -5.90 -12.77 6.72
C ILE A 71 -6.78 -11.87 5.84
N ARG A 72 -6.96 -12.23 4.57
CA ARG A 72 -7.84 -11.51 3.63
C ARG A 72 -9.27 -11.48 4.17
N ASP A 73 -9.81 -12.62 4.55
CA ASP A 73 -11.20 -12.75 4.98
C ASP A 73 -11.45 -12.01 6.29
N ARG A 74 -10.51 -12.08 7.24
CA ARG A 74 -10.55 -11.29 8.48
C ARG A 74 -10.48 -9.78 8.20
N ALA A 75 -9.57 -9.33 7.33
CA ALA A 75 -9.48 -7.92 6.95
C ALA A 75 -10.76 -7.42 6.27
N ARG A 76 -11.37 -8.25 5.41
CA ARG A 76 -12.65 -7.98 4.75
C ARG A 76 -13.77 -7.79 5.78
N GLN A 77 -13.88 -8.68 6.77
CA GLN A 77 -14.86 -8.56 7.84
C GLN A 77 -14.67 -7.29 8.67
N GLU A 78 -13.41 -6.92 8.97
CA GLU A 78 -13.12 -5.67 9.68
C GLU A 78 -13.55 -4.43 8.90
N VAL A 79 -13.45 -4.42 7.56
CA VAL A 79 -13.98 -3.33 6.74
C VAL A 79 -15.50 -3.19 6.91
N PHE A 80 -16.27 -4.28 6.81
CA PHE A 80 -17.73 -4.21 7.00
C PHE A 80 -18.09 -3.79 8.42
N ARG A 81 -17.43 -4.37 9.43
CA ARG A 81 -17.64 -4.02 10.83
C ARG A 81 -17.41 -2.53 11.07
N ARG A 82 -16.33 -1.94 10.53
CA ARG A 82 -16.05 -0.50 10.65
C ARG A 82 -17.07 0.35 9.90
N LEU A 83 -17.46 -0.02 8.70
CA LEU A 83 -18.48 0.71 7.93
C LEU A 83 -19.86 0.67 8.60
N ALA A 84 -20.22 -0.44 9.26
CA ALA A 84 -21.45 -0.55 10.04
C ALA A 84 -21.53 0.48 11.18
N THR A 85 -20.38 0.87 11.77
CA THR A 85 -20.36 1.95 12.80
C THR A 85 -20.78 3.32 12.24
N LEU A 86 -20.75 3.50 10.93
CA LEU A 86 -21.24 4.69 10.23
C LEU A 86 -22.67 4.52 9.70
N GLY A 87 -23.36 3.45 10.07
CA GLY A 87 -24.72 3.12 9.61
C GLY A 87 -24.80 2.36 8.28
N ILE A 88 -23.67 1.92 7.72
CA ILE A 88 -23.62 1.16 6.47
C ILE A 88 -23.63 -0.34 6.81
N THR A 89 -24.81 -0.90 7.01
CA THR A 89 -24.98 -2.24 7.60
C THR A 89 -25.31 -3.34 6.59
N ASP A 90 -25.56 -2.99 5.33
CA ASP A 90 -26.05 -3.91 4.29
C ASP A 90 -25.11 -4.02 3.08
N LEU A 91 -23.92 -3.41 3.12
CA LEU A 91 -22.99 -3.35 1.98
C LEU A 91 -22.75 -4.71 1.31
N GLU A 92 -22.61 -5.78 2.10
CA GLU A 92 -22.40 -7.14 1.58
C GLU A 92 -23.50 -7.59 0.61
N LYS A 93 -24.75 -7.18 0.84
CA LYS A 93 -25.90 -7.52 -0.01
C LYS A 93 -25.91 -6.73 -1.33
N HIS A 94 -25.15 -5.65 -1.40
CA HIS A 94 -25.09 -4.75 -2.55
C HIS A 94 -23.81 -4.92 -3.37
N LEU A 95 -22.93 -5.84 -2.99
CA LEU A 95 -21.71 -6.14 -3.75
C LEU A 95 -22.04 -6.74 -5.11
N LYS A 96 -21.69 -6.02 -6.17
CA LYS A 96 -21.78 -6.50 -7.56
C LYS A 96 -20.48 -7.15 -8.03
N PHE A 97 -19.36 -6.65 -7.54
CA PHE A 97 -18.01 -7.09 -7.88
C PHE A 97 -17.06 -6.73 -6.74
N GLU A 98 -16.11 -7.62 -6.43
CA GLU A 98 -15.08 -7.40 -5.44
C GLU A 98 -13.73 -7.89 -6.00
N LEU A 99 -12.68 -7.08 -5.82
CA LEU A 99 -11.32 -7.45 -6.17
C LEU A 99 -10.39 -7.13 -5.01
N THR A 100 -9.61 -8.12 -4.61
CA THR A 100 -8.74 -8.01 -3.44
C THR A 100 -7.29 -8.29 -3.82
N TYR A 101 -6.39 -7.43 -3.35
CA TYR A 101 -4.96 -7.58 -3.54
C TYR A 101 -4.24 -7.74 -2.22
N THR A 102 -3.54 -8.86 -2.08
CA THR A 102 -2.72 -9.20 -0.91
C THR A 102 -1.23 -9.15 -1.26
N PRO A 103 -0.32 -9.10 -0.27
CA PRO A 103 1.13 -9.14 -0.51
C PRO A 103 1.63 -10.27 -1.43
N PRO A 104 1.10 -11.52 -1.40
CA PRO A 104 1.45 -12.52 -2.41
C PRO A 104 1.11 -12.10 -3.84
N ILE A 105 -0.06 -11.47 -4.05
CA ILE A 105 -0.49 -10.98 -5.36
C ILE A 105 0.41 -9.83 -5.80
N TRP A 106 0.75 -8.90 -4.91
CA TRP A 106 1.68 -7.81 -5.19
C TRP A 106 3.07 -8.32 -5.58
N ARG A 107 3.60 -9.30 -4.86
CA ARG A 107 4.87 -9.98 -5.21
C ARG A 107 4.78 -10.62 -6.59
N LYS A 108 3.74 -11.42 -6.85
CA LYS A 108 3.58 -12.16 -8.11
C LYS A 108 3.38 -11.25 -9.32
N ARG A 109 2.54 -10.22 -9.20
CA ARG A 109 2.11 -9.39 -10.33
C ARG A 109 3.07 -8.23 -10.63
N TYR A 110 3.71 -7.66 -9.62
CA TYR A 110 4.53 -6.45 -9.76
C TYR A 110 5.98 -6.65 -9.31
N ASN A 111 6.38 -7.89 -9.00
CA ASN A 111 7.72 -8.21 -8.50
C ASN A 111 8.12 -7.41 -7.26
N LEU A 112 7.13 -7.10 -6.39
CA LEU A 112 7.38 -6.35 -5.17
C LEU A 112 8.04 -7.23 -4.12
N MET A 113 9.24 -6.84 -3.69
CA MET A 113 9.99 -7.52 -2.63
C MET A 113 9.14 -7.55 -1.36
N LYS A 114 8.93 -8.76 -0.81
CA LYS A 114 8.01 -9.04 0.32
C LYS A 114 6.56 -8.58 0.11
N GLY A 115 6.13 -8.30 -1.13
CA GLY A 115 4.81 -7.73 -1.39
C GLY A 115 4.61 -6.31 -0.82
N SER A 116 5.70 -5.60 -0.50
CA SER A 116 5.64 -4.23 0.06
C SER A 116 5.24 -3.22 -1.01
N THR A 117 4.11 -2.55 -0.81
CA THR A 117 3.59 -1.51 -1.71
C THR A 117 4.36 -0.20 -1.63
N HIS A 118 5.15 0.01 -0.58
CA HIS A 118 5.90 1.24 -0.33
C HIS A 118 7.42 1.07 -0.50
N GLY A 119 7.88 -0.07 -1.00
CA GLY A 119 9.30 -0.34 -1.21
C GLY A 119 10.05 -0.58 0.10
N LEU A 120 11.21 0.08 0.24
CA LEU A 120 12.04 0.01 1.44
C LEU A 120 11.32 0.58 2.68
N SER A 121 11.65 0.05 3.85
CA SER A 121 11.06 0.45 5.13
C SER A 121 11.43 1.89 5.50
N HIS A 122 10.66 2.46 6.42
CA HIS A 122 10.88 3.79 6.97
C HIS A 122 11.71 3.77 8.26
N ASN A 123 12.77 2.96 8.27
CA ASN A 123 13.78 2.99 9.32
C ASN A 123 14.96 3.88 8.91
N LEU A 124 15.79 4.26 9.89
CA LEU A 124 16.87 5.22 9.68
C LEU A 124 17.83 4.83 8.55
N THR A 125 18.14 3.53 8.41
CA THR A 125 19.09 3.02 7.41
C THR A 125 18.48 2.81 6.02
N GLN A 126 17.17 3.02 5.85
CA GLN A 126 16.46 2.84 4.58
C GLN A 126 15.74 4.12 4.11
N LEU A 127 16.09 5.26 4.71
CA LEU A 127 15.49 6.56 4.41
C LEU A 127 16.51 7.58 3.89
N GLY A 128 15.98 8.57 3.16
CA GLY A 128 16.73 9.74 2.72
C GLY A 128 18.00 9.39 1.95
N TYR A 129 19.14 9.81 2.49
CA TYR A 129 20.46 9.60 1.89
C TYR A 129 20.85 8.11 1.78
N PHE A 130 20.36 7.26 2.69
CA PHE A 130 20.69 5.82 2.69
C PHE A 130 19.88 5.00 1.68
N ARG A 131 18.98 5.62 0.94
CA ARG A 131 18.29 4.94 -0.16
C ARG A 131 19.26 4.70 -1.32
N PRO A 132 19.08 3.60 -2.09
CA PRO A 132 19.82 3.37 -3.32
C PRO A 132 19.83 4.62 -4.22
N ALA A 133 21.02 5.00 -4.69
CA ALA A 133 21.18 6.12 -5.61
C ALA A 133 20.60 5.77 -6.99
N ASN A 134 20.32 6.79 -7.81
CA ASN A 134 19.80 6.59 -9.17
C ASN A 134 20.83 6.02 -10.17
N ARG A 135 22.09 5.82 -9.75
CA ARG A 135 23.18 5.27 -10.57
C ARG A 135 23.94 4.23 -9.75
N HIS A 136 24.33 3.12 -10.39
CA HIS A 136 25.11 2.09 -9.74
C HIS A 136 26.56 2.55 -9.49
N PRO A 137 27.16 2.30 -8.32
CA PRO A 137 28.51 2.81 -7.99
C PRO A 137 29.64 2.20 -8.83
N ARG A 138 29.43 0.99 -9.37
CA ARG A 138 30.43 0.25 -10.18
C ARG A 138 30.10 0.19 -11.67
N TYR A 139 28.82 0.27 -12.03
CA TYR A 139 28.36 0.03 -13.40
C TYR A 139 27.81 1.35 -13.93
N HIS A 140 28.65 2.07 -14.67
CA HIS A 140 28.39 3.46 -15.07
C HIS A 140 27.20 3.62 -16.01
N ASN A 141 26.80 2.55 -16.70
CA ASN A 141 25.63 2.49 -17.58
C ASN A 141 24.38 1.88 -16.93
N LEU A 142 24.36 1.70 -15.61
CA LEU A 142 23.23 1.12 -14.87
C LEU A 142 22.60 2.16 -13.93
N TYR A 143 21.28 2.34 -14.09
CA TYR A 143 20.49 3.34 -13.39
C TYR A 143 19.28 2.73 -12.69
N PHE A 144 18.87 3.36 -11.58
CA PHE A 144 17.73 2.93 -10.78
C PHE A 144 16.68 4.04 -10.70
N VAL A 145 15.41 3.64 -10.76
CA VAL A 145 14.25 4.53 -10.71
C VAL A 145 13.14 3.90 -9.87
N GLY A 146 12.32 4.73 -9.23
CA GLY A 146 11.07 4.32 -8.58
C GLY A 146 11.08 4.45 -7.06
N ALA A 147 10.03 3.90 -6.43
CA ALA A 147 9.72 4.13 -5.01
C ALA A 147 10.76 3.60 -4.01
N SER A 148 11.60 2.64 -4.41
CA SER A 148 12.70 2.10 -3.60
C SER A 148 14.03 2.82 -3.81
N THR A 149 14.09 3.73 -4.77
CA THR A 149 15.29 4.50 -5.11
C THR A 149 15.16 5.91 -4.53
N HIS A 150 16.28 6.61 -4.35
CA HIS A 150 16.27 8.02 -4.00
C HIS A 150 15.37 8.83 -4.97
N PRO A 151 14.48 9.71 -4.47
CA PRO A 151 14.38 10.19 -3.08
C PRO A 151 13.49 9.36 -2.14
N GLY A 152 12.59 8.51 -2.65
CA GLY A 152 11.77 7.65 -1.79
C GLY A 152 10.44 7.22 -2.36
N THR A 153 9.53 6.82 -1.48
CA THR A 153 8.24 6.21 -1.80
C THR A 153 7.11 7.23 -2.00
N GLY A 154 6.15 6.87 -2.86
CA GLY A 154 5.05 7.74 -3.29
C GLY A 154 5.13 8.12 -4.77
N VAL A 155 4.00 8.47 -5.36
CA VAL A 155 3.94 8.86 -6.79
C VAL A 155 4.82 10.08 -7.07
N PRO A 156 4.77 11.19 -6.29
CA PRO A 156 5.61 12.36 -6.57
C PRO A 156 7.11 12.04 -6.50
N THR A 157 7.55 11.28 -5.50
CA THR A 157 8.96 10.93 -5.33
C THR A 157 9.44 9.95 -6.38
N ALA A 158 8.60 9.02 -6.83
CA ALA A 158 8.93 8.12 -7.94
C ALA A 158 9.14 8.91 -9.25
N LEU A 159 8.33 9.93 -9.51
CA LEU A 159 8.52 10.83 -10.66
C LEU A 159 9.82 11.65 -10.54
N VAL A 160 10.13 12.15 -9.34
CA VAL A 160 11.42 12.83 -9.10
C VAL A 160 12.59 11.87 -9.29
N SER A 161 12.47 10.62 -8.83
CA SER A 161 13.47 9.58 -9.05
C SER A 161 13.71 9.35 -10.55
N ALA A 162 12.66 9.32 -11.37
CA ALA A 162 12.76 9.18 -12.82
C ALA A 162 13.50 10.36 -13.46
N ARG A 163 13.17 11.59 -13.05
CA ARG A 163 13.87 12.80 -13.50
C ARG A 163 15.35 12.76 -13.15
N LEU A 164 15.70 12.38 -11.92
CA LEU A 164 17.07 12.31 -11.44
C LEU A 164 17.90 11.23 -12.15
N ALA A 165 17.28 10.10 -12.50
CA ALA A 165 17.92 9.06 -13.30
C ALA A 165 18.17 9.56 -14.74
N ALA A 166 17.16 10.16 -15.37
CA ALA A 166 17.28 10.72 -16.71
C ALA A 166 18.37 11.80 -16.81
N GLN A 167 18.46 12.70 -15.83
CA GLN A 167 19.51 13.72 -15.78
C GLN A 167 20.91 13.12 -15.76
N ARG A 168 21.15 12.09 -14.92
CA ARG A 168 22.45 11.41 -14.86
C ARG A 168 22.80 10.69 -16.15
N ILE A 169 21.80 10.09 -16.82
CA ILE A 169 21.99 9.49 -18.14
C ILE A 169 22.46 10.56 -19.14
N MET A 170 21.81 11.72 -19.16
CA MET A 170 22.20 12.82 -20.04
C MET A 170 23.59 13.39 -19.71
N GLU A 171 23.93 13.50 -18.44
CA GLU A 171 25.27 13.93 -17.99
C GLU A 171 26.37 12.96 -18.43
N ASP A 172 26.12 11.65 -18.39
CA ASP A 172 27.09 10.62 -18.78
C ASP A 172 27.24 10.45 -20.31
N LEU A 173 26.28 10.95 -21.09
CA LEU A 173 26.31 10.90 -22.55
C LEU A 173 27.04 12.10 -23.18
N ASN A 174 27.26 13.17 -22.42
CA ASN A 174 28.00 14.37 -22.85
C ASN A 174 29.49 14.25 -22.49
#